data_AF-A0A6A2XFQ9-F1
#
_entry.id   AF-A0A6A2XFQ9-F1
#
_cell.length_a   1.000
_cell.length_b   1.000
_cell.length_c   1.000
_cell.angle_alpha   90.00
_cell.angle_beta   90.00
_cell.angle_gamma   90.00
#
_symmetry.space_group_name_H-M   'P 1'
#
loop_
_entity.id
_entity.type
_entity.pdbx_description
1 polymer ?
#
loop_
_entity_poly.entity_id
_entity_poly.type
_entity_poly.pdbx_seq_one_letter_code
_entity_poly.pdbx_strand_id
1 'polypeptide(L)'
;MNGSYLVYAFSVNDYEHCENVVKNWATTSLKHEHKEDKHTLKVLLFFLHDPRTGGRTYFHCFLKKLYSSSLECPRSYDRLRFDPSKEKCRLLVTHDDYSITSRLPRGRTSVVRILRNPIDRAFCTCEFSVEVAARFLVHSNLTSATQMTGCLRSKTKGVSTLDIWPWKYLVPWMREDLFARLFASSVKEFIESLSYAFGAADISFYSCEQRDARKARGTNEVTSIDPYNMEDIAMLLLNYINDPIAHEIVHNGATFQIAGSTNNSYLPESHEVCHCVDKYHNLVFANVVRQQVISQLVNSKAIDEGATVNRSGPSSFSDSELDQKTNTDEKGSETTSSSDDNEVKQESMTVGKLMDTYEVCISGLRKTQTRRRIASLKRISPANFTKESFGTSSSDGPPKILTLNKLDIELYEYAQGIFAK
;
A
#
# COMPACT_ATOMS: atom_id res chain seq x y z
N MET A 1 -36.50 -24.20 -18.89
CA MET A 1 -36.37 -23.77 -17.48
C MET A 1 -35.79 -24.91 -16.68
N ASN A 2 -34.58 -24.74 -16.15
CA ASN A 2 -34.13 -25.15 -14.81
C ASN A 2 -32.60 -25.09 -14.78
N GLY A 3 -32.11 -23.99 -14.18
CA GLY A 3 -30.70 -23.73 -13.97
C GLY A 3 -30.15 -24.59 -12.84
N SER A 4 -28.97 -25.14 -13.09
CA SER A 4 -28.18 -25.88 -12.11
C SER A 4 -27.41 -24.89 -11.26
N TYR A 5 -27.88 -24.65 -10.03
CA TYR A 5 -27.09 -24.00 -8.98
C TYR A 5 -26.02 -24.98 -8.49
N LEU A 6 -24.76 -24.67 -8.78
CA LEU A 6 -23.60 -25.32 -8.15
C LEU A 6 -23.51 -24.87 -6.69
N VAL A 7 -24.02 -25.69 -5.78
CA VAL A 7 -23.76 -25.58 -4.35
C VAL A 7 -22.40 -26.20 -4.09
N TYR A 8 -21.39 -25.40 -3.72
CA TYR A 8 -20.11 -25.90 -3.22
C TYR A 8 -20.36 -26.66 -1.92
N ALA A 9 -20.16 -27.98 -1.93
CA ALA A 9 -20.21 -28.80 -0.73
C ALA A 9 -18.92 -28.56 0.08
N PHE A 10 -19.04 -27.87 1.23
CA PHE A 10 -17.94 -27.68 2.18
C PHE A 10 -17.72 -28.96 2.99
N SER A 11 -16.47 -29.38 3.19
CA SER A 11 -16.17 -30.47 4.13
C SER A 11 -16.06 -29.93 5.55
N VAL A 12 -16.85 -30.47 6.48
CA VAL A 12 -16.90 -30.03 7.90
C VAL A 12 -15.52 -30.13 8.58
N ASN A 13 -14.73 -31.15 8.23
CA ASN A 13 -13.40 -31.40 8.79
C ASN A 13 -12.38 -30.29 8.49
N ASP A 14 -12.50 -29.63 7.34
CA ASP A 14 -11.58 -28.59 6.86
C ASP A 14 -11.85 -27.25 7.56
N TYR A 15 -13.12 -26.97 7.89
CA TYR A 15 -13.49 -25.81 8.72
C TYR A 15 -13.00 -25.98 10.17
N GLU A 16 -13.22 -27.13 10.78
CA GLU A 16 -12.78 -27.41 12.16
C GLU A 16 -11.25 -27.35 12.28
N HIS A 17 -10.53 -27.88 11.28
CA HIS A 17 -9.08 -27.74 11.18
C HIS A 17 -8.65 -26.26 11.17
N CYS A 18 -9.21 -25.48 10.26
CA CYS A 18 -8.90 -24.05 10.17
C CYS A 18 -9.29 -23.27 11.43
N GLU A 19 -10.39 -23.64 12.07
CA GLU A 19 -10.79 -23.07 13.36
C GLU A 19 -9.76 -23.35 14.44
N ASN A 20 -9.26 -24.58 14.53
CA ASN A 20 -8.26 -24.98 15.51
C ASN A 20 -6.90 -24.31 15.25
N VAL A 21 -6.45 -24.25 13.99
CA VAL A 21 -5.21 -23.56 13.60
C VAL A 21 -5.23 -22.10 14.06
N VAL A 22 -6.32 -21.39 13.73
CA VAL A 22 -6.47 -19.96 14.07
C VAL A 22 -6.54 -19.74 15.59
N LYS A 23 -7.29 -20.58 16.33
CA LYS A 23 -7.36 -20.50 17.80
C LYS A 23 -6.01 -20.77 18.47
N ASN A 24 -5.27 -21.78 18.00
CA ASN A 24 -3.95 -22.11 18.55
C ASN A 24 -2.92 -21.00 18.29
N TRP A 25 -2.94 -20.41 17.09
CA TRP A 25 -2.11 -19.27 16.76
C TRP A 25 -2.38 -18.06 17.69
N ALA A 26 -3.64 -17.75 17.96
CA ALA A 26 -3.99 -16.62 18.82
C ALA A 26 -3.63 -16.84 20.30
N THR A 27 -3.89 -18.03 20.84
CA THR A 27 -3.51 -18.36 22.22
C THR A 27 -2.00 -18.31 22.44
N THR A 28 -1.19 -18.65 21.44
CA THR A 28 0.27 -18.55 21.49
C THR A 28 0.73 -17.09 21.48
N SER A 29 0.03 -16.24 20.71
CA SER A 29 0.32 -14.81 20.61
C SER A 29 0.01 -14.04 21.90
N LEU A 30 -0.95 -14.49 22.72
CA LEU A 30 -1.28 -13.91 24.05
C LEU A 30 -0.23 -14.16 25.13
N LYS A 31 0.48 -15.29 25.09
CA LYS A 31 1.40 -15.70 26.17
C LYS A 31 2.69 -14.85 26.26
N HIS A 32 2.85 -13.87 25.37
CA HIS A 32 4.07 -13.09 25.22
C HIS A 32 4.01 -11.67 25.82
N GLU A 33 3.01 -11.36 26.64
CA GLU A 33 2.85 -10.04 27.26
C GLU A 33 3.76 -9.84 28.49
N HIS A 34 4.39 -8.67 28.55
CA HIS A 34 5.13 -8.19 29.72
C HIS A 34 4.35 -7.03 30.36
N LYS A 35 3.98 -7.19 31.63
CA LYS A 35 3.10 -6.31 32.43
C LYS A 35 3.76 -5.00 32.92
N GLU A 36 4.52 -4.29 32.10
CA GLU A 36 5.11 -3.01 32.54
C GLU A 36 4.48 -1.80 31.84
N ASP A 37 3.54 -1.19 32.57
CA ASP A 37 2.83 0.06 32.27
C ASP A 37 3.70 1.30 32.46
N LYS A 38 4.77 1.39 31.68
CA LYS A 38 5.37 2.71 31.42
C LYS A 38 5.43 2.91 29.93
N HIS A 39 4.67 3.89 29.43
CA HIS A 39 4.74 4.43 28.06
C HIS A 39 6.08 5.14 27.79
N THR A 40 7.19 4.64 28.35
CA THR A 40 8.53 5.12 28.08
C THR A 40 8.99 4.50 26.78
N LEU A 41 9.35 5.35 25.81
CA LEU A 41 9.98 4.89 24.58
C LEU A 41 11.25 4.10 24.92
N LYS A 42 11.28 2.84 24.48
CA LYS A 42 12.43 1.96 24.63
C LYS A 42 13.53 2.39 23.65
N VAL A 43 14.70 1.77 23.81
CA VAL A 43 15.93 2.17 23.07
C VAL A 43 15.77 2.07 21.56
N LEU A 44 15.11 1.02 21.07
CA LEU A 44 14.84 0.78 19.66
C LEU A 44 13.38 1.15 19.35
N LEU A 45 13.18 2.11 18.45
CA LEU A 45 11.90 2.42 17.85
C LEU A 45 11.73 1.60 16.57
N PHE A 46 10.75 0.71 16.58
CA PHE A 46 10.33 -0.07 15.43
C PHE A 46 9.09 0.58 14.79
N PHE A 47 9.32 1.32 13.70
CA PHE A 47 8.26 1.95 12.92
C PHE A 47 7.76 0.97 11.85
N LEU A 48 6.71 0.25 12.20
CA LEU A 48 6.00 -0.70 11.34
C LEU A 48 4.83 0.04 10.71
N HIS A 49 4.92 0.36 9.43
CA HIS A 49 3.91 1.19 8.78
C HIS A 49 3.21 0.46 7.65
N ASP A 50 1.89 0.47 7.75
CA ASP A 50 1.00 -0.02 6.72
C ASP A 50 1.18 0.80 5.44
N PRO A 51 1.38 0.16 4.28
CA PRO A 51 1.44 0.85 3.01
C PRO A 51 0.23 1.77 2.79
N ARG A 52 0.47 2.93 2.17
CA ARG A 52 -0.55 3.96 1.83
C ARG A 52 -1.25 4.64 3.02
N THR A 53 -0.68 4.56 4.21
CA THR A 53 -1.10 5.35 5.40
C THR A 53 -0.34 6.67 5.59
N GLY A 54 0.63 6.97 4.72
CA GLY A 54 1.47 8.18 4.83
C GLY A 54 2.81 7.94 5.52
N GLY A 55 3.21 6.69 5.74
CA GLY A 55 4.41 6.40 6.54
C GLY A 55 5.73 6.85 5.92
N ARG A 56 5.83 6.96 4.59
CA ARG A 56 6.98 7.64 3.96
C ARG A 56 7.09 9.11 4.39
N THR A 57 5.97 9.82 4.45
CA THR A 57 5.92 11.21 4.87
C THR A 57 6.25 11.33 6.35
N TYR A 58 5.63 10.50 7.19
CA TYR A 58 5.91 10.47 8.63
C TYR A 58 7.38 10.14 8.91
N PHE A 59 7.93 9.10 8.29
CA PHE A 59 9.34 8.75 8.43
C PHE A 59 10.25 9.90 8.01
N HIS A 60 10.07 10.41 6.80
CA HIS A 60 10.99 11.38 6.21
C HIS A 60 10.90 12.78 6.83
N CYS A 61 9.69 13.25 7.14
CA CYS A 61 9.47 14.60 7.62
C CYS A 61 9.44 14.69 9.15
N PHE A 62 9.14 13.61 9.85
CA PHE A 62 9.04 13.58 11.32
C PHE A 62 10.17 12.77 11.95
N LEU A 63 10.24 11.45 11.71
CA LEU A 63 11.22 10.59 12.40
C LEU A 63 12.67 10.95 12.06
N LYS A 64 12.97 11.29 10.81
CA LYS A 64 14.31 11.76 10.41
C LYS A 64 14.72 13.10 11.01
N LYS A 65 13.81 13.83 11.66
CA LYS A 65 14.14 15.03 12.44
C LYS A 65 14.52 14.68 13.86
N LEU A 66 13.97 13.58 14.39
CA LEU A 66 14.21 13.09 15.75
C LEU A 66 15.38 12.10 15.84
N TYR A 67 15.66 11.36 14.77
CA TYR A 67 16.72 10.36 14.71
C TYR A 67 17.73 10.76 13.65
N SER A 68 19.02 10.77 14.01
CA SER A 68 20.09 11.08 13.06
C SER A 68 20.33 9.87 12.15
N SER A 69 20.93 10.10 10.98
CA SER A 69 21.20 9.02 10.01
C SER A 69 22.06 7.89 10.59
N SER A 70 22.91 8.16 11.60
CA SER A 70 23.73 7.16 12.29
C SER A 70 22.93 6.26 13.25
N LEU A 71 21.73 6.69 13.63
CA LEU A 71 20.81 5.90 14.47
C LEU A 71 19.84 5.06 13.64
N GLU A 72 19.76 5.27 12.32
CA GLU A 72 18.94 4.47 11.43
C GLU A 72 19.54 3.06 11.28
N CYS A 73 18.71 2.04 11.46
CA CYS A 73 19.09 0.66 11.19
C CYS A 73 19.26 0.43 9.67
N PRO A 74 20.05 -0.58 9.27
CA PRO A 74 20.15 -0.97 7.87
C PRO A 74 18.76 -1.21 7.24
N ARG A 75 18.55 -0.63 6.06
CA ARG A 75 17.26 -0.67 5.35
C ARG A 75 16.79 -2.12 5.19
N SER A 76 15.62 -2.40 5.76
CA SER A 76 15.04 -3.74 5.86
C SER A 76 13.54 -3.70 5.54
N TYR A 77 13.17 -3.02 4.45
CA TYR A 77 11.79 -2.85 4.01
C TYR A 77 11.17 -4.14 3.45
N ASP A 78 12.01 -5.04 2.92
CA ASP A 78 11.62 -6.32 2.33
C ASP A 78 11.80 -7.49 3.31
N ARG A 79 12.95 -7.53 3.99
CA ARG A 79 13.27 -8.49 5.03
C ARG A 79 14.31 -7.94 5.99
N LEU A 80 14.40 -8.52 7.18
CA LEU A 80 15.44 -8.20 8.16
C LEU A 80 16.83 -8.62 7.63
N ARG A 81 17.68 -7.64 7.29
CA ARG A 81 19.00 -7.84 6.65
C ARG A 81 20.20 -7.75 7.60
N PHE A 82 19.95 -7.65 8.89
CA PHE A 82 20.98 -7.50 9.93
C PHE A 82 20.55 -8.21 11.22
N ASP A 83 21.49 -8.39 12.15
CA ASP A 83 21.23 -8.95 13.47
C ASP A 83 20.91 -7.81 14.46
N PRO A 84 19.65 -7.66 14.90
CA PRO A 84 19.24 -6.58 15.81
C PRO A 84 19.91 -6.64 17.18
N SER A 85 20.48 -7.79 17.55
CA SER A 85 21.19 -7.95 18.83
C SER A 85 22.60 -7.38 18.80
N LYS A 86 23.20 -7.26 17.60
CA LYS A 86 24.56 -6.77 17.38
C LYS A 86 24.59 -5.31 16.94
N GLU A 87 23.55 -4.88 16.24
CA GLU A 87 23.46 -3.52 15.69
C GLU A 87 23.10 -2.49 16.77
N LYS A 88 23.81 -1.35 16.81
CA LYS A 88 23.59 -0.29 17.81
C LYS A 88 22.58 0.78 17.35
N CYS A 89 21.79 0.49 16.33
CA CYS A 89 20.80 1.41 15.79
C CYS A 89 19.58 1.57 16.71
N ARG A 90 18.84 2.66 16.54
CA ARG A 90 17.68 3.05 17.37
C ARG A 90 16.39 3.25 16.58
N LEU A 91 16.44 3.26 15.24
CA LEU A 91 15.26 3.41 14.40
C LEU A 91 15.25 2.35 13.29
N LEU A 92 14.29 1.43 13.36
CA LEU A 92 14.02 0.46 12.31
C LEU A 92 12.69 0.80 11.62
N VAL A 93 12.70 0.88 10.29
CA VAL A 93 11.51 1.18 9.48
C VAL A 93 11.26 0.06 8.48
N THR A 94 10.02 -0.43 8.43
CA THR A 94 9.66 -1.49 7.49
C THR A 94 8.19 -1.47 7.07
N HIS A 95 7.94 -2.15 5.94
CA HIS A 95 6.63 -2.53 5.42
C HIS A 95 6.33 -4.03 5.61
N ASP A 96 7.21 -4.76 6.31
CA ASP A 96 7.00 -6.14 6.72
C ASP A 96 5.77 -6.29 7.63
N ASP A 97 5.62 -7.39 8.35
CA ASP A 97 4.55 -7.53 9.34
C ASP A 97 5.05 -7.69 10.77
N TYR A 98 4.12 -7.77 11.72
CA TYR A 98 4.44 -7.83 13.14
C TYR A 98 5.25 -9.06 13.55
N SER A 99 5.25 -10.12 12.75
CA SER A 99 5.99 -11.35 13.07
C SER A 99 7.50 -11.11 13.18
N ILE A 100 8.03 -10.04 12.56
CA ILE A 100 9.43 -9.62 12.70
C ILE A 100 9.80 -9.29 14.15
N THR A 101 8.84 -8.91 15.00
CA THR A 101 9.08 -8.62 16.42
C THR A 101 9.59 -9.84 17.19
N SER A 102 9.32 -11.06 16.71
CA SER A 102 9.93 -12.29 17.24
C SER A 102 11.46 -12.31 17.15
N ARG A 103 12.03 -11.55 16.20
CA ARG A 103 13.47 -11.40 15.96
C ARG A 103 14.06 -10.14 16.60
N LEU A 104 13.23 -9.32 17.24
CA LEU A 104 13.65 -8.07 17.90
C LEU A 104 13.77 -8.25 19.41
N PRO A 105 14.68 -7.52 20.10
CA PRO A 105 14.80 -7.59 21.55
C PRO A 105 13.55 -6.99 22.24
N ARG A 106 12.63 -7.84 22.73
CA ARG A 106 11.32 -7.42 23.29
C ARG A 106 11.43 -6.41 24.45
N GLY A 107 12.42 -6.57 25.32
CA GLY A 107 12.67 -5.65 26.44
C GLY A 107 13.12 -4.25 26.01
N ARG A 108 13.60 -4.08 24.77
CA ARG A 108 14.22 -2.84 24.29
C ARG A 108 13.55 -2.23 23.05
N THR A 109 12.47 -2.83 22.56
CA THR A 109 11.79 -2.40 21.33
C THR A 109 10.41 -1.81 21.63
N SER A 110 10.19 -0.57 21.18
CA SER A 110 8.87 0.08 21.12
C SER A 110 8.36 0.04 19.68
N VAL A 111 7.09 -0.32 19.48
CA VAL A 111 6.48 -0.37 18.14
C VAL A 111 5.59 0.84 17.94
N VAL A 112 5.77 1.55 16.83
CA VAL A 112 4.89 2.65 16.43
C VAL A 112 4.32 2.35 15.05
N ARG A 113 3.05 2.67 14.89
CA ARG A 113 2.30 2.46 13.66
C ARG A 113 1.42 3.68 13.38
N ILE A 114 0.99 3.78 12.13
CA ILE A 114 0.03 4.79 11.70
C ILE A 114 -1.07 4.08 10.94
N LEU A 115 -2.31 4.47 11.23
CA LEU A 115 -3.50 3.95 10.56
C LEU A 115 -4.13 5.04 9.71
N ARG A 116 -4.90 4.61 8.72
CA ARG A 116 -5.68 5.47 7.85
C ARG A 116 -7.05 4.86 7.65
N ASN A 117 -8.04 5.69 7.33
CA ASN A 117 -9.36 5.23 6.90
C ASN A 117 -9.19 4.11 5.84
N PRO A 118 -9.78 2.91 6.06
CA PRO A 118 -9.57 1.75 5.21
C PRO A 118 -10.05 1.92 3.77
N ILE A 119 -11.13 2.68 3.55
CA ILE A 119 -11.64 2.98 2.19
C ILE A 119 -10.58 3.77 1.43
N ASP A 120 -10.16 4.88 2.00
CA ASP A 120 -9.09 5.75 1.51
C ASP A 120 -7.81 4.97 1.18
N ARG A 121 -7.44 4.03 2.06
CA ARG A 121 -6.26 3.19 1.91
C ARG A 121 -6.40 2.25 0.70
N ALA A 122 -7.55 1.61 0.51
CA ALA A 122 -7.82 0.72 -0.62
C ALA A 122 -7.72 1.46 -1.96
N PHE A 123 -8.40 2.61 -2.09
CA PHE A 123 -8.30 3.46 -3.29
C PHE A 123 -6.85 3.90 -3.57
N CYS A 124 -6.17 4.41 -2.53
CA CYS A 124 -4.78 4.83 -2.66
C CYS A 124 -3.84 3.68 -3.04
N THR A 125 -4.21 2.43 -2.75
CA THR A 125 -3.44 1.22 -3.10
C THR A 125 -3.66 0.85 -4.57
N CYS A 126 -4.91 0.89 -5.04
CA CYS A 126 -5.25 0.73 -6.46
C CYS A 126 -4.52 1.77 -7.32
N GLU A 127 -4.70 3.06 -7.02
CA GLU A 127 -4.08 4.15 -7.76
C GLU A 127 -2.55 4.03 -7.80
N PHE A 128 -1.93 3.66 -6.68
CA PHE A 128 -0.48 3.53 -6.60
C PHE A 128 0.03 2.32 -7.39
N SER A 129 -0.71 1.21 -7.39
CA SER A 129 -0.37 0.02 -8.19
C SER A 129 -0.38 0.36 -9.68
N VAL A 130 -1.42 1.06 -10.15
CA VAL A 130 -1.51 1.56 -11.53
C VAL A 130 -0.39 2.56 -11.84
N GLU A 131 -0.17 3.55 -10.97
CA GLU A 131 0.86 4.57 -11.14
C GLU A 131 2.26 3.94 -11.32
N VAL A 132 2.63 3.00 -10.45
CA VAL A 132 3.95 2.37 -10.49
C VAL A 132 4.06 1.43 -11.69
N ALA A 133 3.01 0.64 -11.99
CA ALA A 133 2.98 -0.24 -13.15
C ALA A 133 3.14 0.54 -14.46
N ALA A 134 2.49 1.70 -14.59
CA ALA A 134 2.56 2.55 -15.77
C ALA A 134 4.00 3.04 -16.09
N ARG A 135 4.89 3.11 -15.10
CA ARG A 135 6.29 3.51 -15.32
C ARG A 135 7.04 2.53 -16.22
N PHE A 136 6.63 1.27 -16.25
CA PHE A 136 7.25 0.22 -17.05
C PHE A 136 6.80 0.22 -18.52
N LEU A 137 5.79 1.01 -18.87
CA LEU A 137 5.31 1.15 -20.25
C LEU A 137 6.26 1.94 -21.16
N VAL A 138 7.41 2.38 -20.64
CA VAL A 138 8.53 2.83 -21.47
C VAL A 138 9.10 1.69 -22.32
N HIS A 139 8.91 0.44 -21.89
CA HIS A 139 9.34 -0.74 -22.62
C HIS A 139 8.27 -1.18 -23.63
N SER A 140 8.72 -1.73 -24.76
CA SER A 140 7.82 -2.14 -25.86
C SER A 140 6.99 -3.38 -25.56
N ASN A 141 7.45 -4.24 -24.65
CA ASN A 141 6.74 -5.45 -24.25
C ASN A 141 7.08 -5.82 -22.80
N LEU A 142 6.23 -6.68 -22.20
CA LEU A 142 6.37 -7.12 -20.83
C LEU A 142 7.71 -7.84 -20.57
N THR A 143 8.17 -8.65 -21.53
CA THR A 143 9.45 -9.38 -21.42
C THR A 143 10.63 -8.42 -21.27
N SER A 144 10.69 -7.37 -22.09
CA SER A 144 11.71 -6.33 -22.00
C SER A 144 11.63 -5.58 -20.66
N ALA A 145 10.42 -5.24 -20.20
CA ALA A 145 10.22 -4.61 -18.91
C ALA A 145 10.74 -5.47 -17.75
N THR A 146 10.43 -6.77 -17.75
CA THR A 146 10.85 -7.71 -16.71
C THR A 146 12.37 -7.95 -16.72
N GLN A 147 12.98 -8.10 -17.90
CA GLN A 147 14.43 -8.26 -18.03
C GLN A 147 15.20 -7.02 -17.55
N MET A 148 14.74 -5.82 -17.95
CA MET A 148 15.36 -4.56 -17.53
C MET A 148 15.21 -4.32 -16.04
N THR A 149 14.07 -4.72 -15.47
CA THR A 149 13.85 -4.70 -14.02
C THR A 149 14.87 -5.58 -13.29
N GLY A 150 15.07 -6.83 -13.74
CA GLY A 150 16.06 -7.74 -13.16
C GLY A 150 17.49 -7.20 -13.26
N CYS A 151 17.84 -6.62 -14.41
CA CYS A 151 19.16 -6.00 -14.62
C CYS A 151 19.38 -4.80 -13.68
N LEU A 152 18.40 -3.91 -13.53
CA LEU A 152 18.49 -2.75 -12.62
C LEU A 152 18.59 -3.20 -11.15
N ARG A 153 17.82 -4.21 -10.76
CA ARG A 153 17.84 -4.79 -9.40
C ARG A 153 19.22 -5.36 -9.04
N SER A 154 19.94 -5.93 -10.01
CA SER A 154 21.29 -6.44 -9.79
C SER A 154 22.35 -5.34 -9.61
N LYS A 155 22.07 -4.12 -10.11
CA LYS A 155 23.00 -2.99 -10.09
C LYS A 155 22.79 -2.04 -8.92
N THR A 156 21.59 -1.95 -8.37
CA THR A 156 21.29 -1.05 -7.25
C THR A 156 21.47 -1.79 -5.92
N LYS A 157 22.20 -1.17 -4.97
CA LYS A 157 22.24 -1.63 -3.56
C LYS A 157 20.97 -1.24 -2.78
N GLY A 158 20.00 -0.63 -3.43
CA GLY A 158 18.76 -0.13 -2.83
C GLY A 158 17.63 -1.15 -2.84
N VAL A 159 16.66 -0.98 -1.96
CA VAL A 159 15.42 -1.77 -1.97
C VAL A 159 14.45 -1.12 -2.95
N SER A 160 14.07 -1.84 -4.01
CA SER A 160 13.10 -1.37 -5.00
C SER A 160 11.68 -1.44 -4.44
N THR A 161 10.76 -0.63 -4.96
CA THR A 161 9.32 -0.82 -4.72
C THR A 161 8.89 -2.26 -5.04
N LEU A 162 9.48 -2.88 -6.07
CA LEU A 162 9.17 -4.26 -6.47
C LEU A 162 9.70 -5.34 -5.51
N ASP A 163 10.49 -4.96 -4.51
CA ASP A 163 11.01 -5.89 -3.50
C ASP A 163 10.19 -5.89 -2.22
N ILE A 164 9.28 -4.91 -2.08
CA ILE A 164 8.66 -4.59 -0.80
C ILE A 164 7.20 -5.03 -0.81
N TRP A 165 6.76 -5.64 0.29
CA TRP A 165 5.34 -5.92 0.48
C TRP A 165 4.52 -4.62 0.56
N PRO A 166 3.33 -4.53 -0.05
CA PRO A 166 2.64 -5.50 -0.90
C PRO A 166 2.99 -5.36 -2.39
N TRP A 167 3.77 -4.33 -2.73
CA TRP A 167 4.04 -3.91 -4.11
C TRP A 167 4.78 -4.96 -4.93
N LYS A 168 5.57 -5.82 -4.29
CA LYS A 168 6.22 -6.97 -4.93
C LYS A 168 5.22 -7.93 -5.61
N TYR A 169 3.96 -7.92 -5.19
CA TYR A 169 2.88 -8.70 -5.80
C TYR A 169 1.97 -7.82 -6.67
N LEU A 170 1.49 -6.70 -6.13
CA LEU A 170 0.49 -5.87 -6.79
C LEU A 170 1.02 -5.18 -8.05
N VAL A 171 2.28 -4.75 -8.06
CA VAL A 171 2.83 -4.01 -9.21
C VAL A 171 3.09 -4.94 -10.40
N PRO A 172 3.72 -6.13 -10.26
CA PRO A 172 3.83 -7.07 -11.38
C PRO A 172 2.48 -7.48 -11.96
N TRP A 173 1.50 -7.81 -11.12
CA TRP A 173 0.14 -8.16 -11.54
C TRP A 173 -0.54 -7.01 -12.31
N MET A 174 -0.52 -5.79 -11.77
CA MET A 174 -1.09 -4.63 -12.45
C MET A 174 -0.35 -4.29 -13.74
N ARG A 175 0.97 -4.52 -13.79
CA ARG A 175 1.76 -4.33 -15.00
C ARG A 175 1.32 -5.30 -16.09
N GLU A 176 1.04 -6.56 -15.77
CA GLU A 176 0.51 -7.54 -16.74
C GLU A 176 -0.83 -7.08 -17.31
N ASP A 177 -1.76 -6.62 -16.47
CA ASP A 177 -3.05 -6.07 -16.90
C ASP A 177 -2.87 -4.88 -17.86
N LEU A 178 -2.02 -3.91 -17.51
CA LEU A 178 -1.77 -2.74 -18.37
C LEU A 178 -1.20 -3.12 -19.74
N PHE A 179 -0.23 -4.05 -19.80
CA PHE A 179 0.33 -4.49 -21.08
C PHE A 179 -0.71 -5.28 -21.91
N ALA A 180 -1.54 -6.10 -21.28
CA ALA A 180 -2.60 -6.85 -21.96
C ALA A 180 -3.63 -5.92 -22.60
N ARG A 181 -4.09 -4.90 -21.85
CA ARG A 181 -5.05 -3.90 -22.35
C ARG A 181 -4.47 -3.07 -23.49
N LEU A 182 -3.26 -2.55 -23.33
CA LEU A 182 -2.61 -1.76 -24.39
C LEU A 182 -2.37 -2.58 -25.66
N PHE A 183 -2.05 -3.87 -25.52
CA PHE A 183 -1.95 -4.77 -26.67
C PHE A 183 -3.32 -4.97 -27.34
N ALA A 184 -4.36 -5.29 -26.57
CA ALA A 184 -5.71 -5.46 -27.09
C ALA A 184 -6.24 -4.20 -27.80
N SER A 185 -6.05 -3.03 -27.20
CA SER A 185 -6.44 -1.74 -27.79
C SER A 185 -5.69 -1.48 -29.10
N SER A 186 -4.39 -1.80 -29.18
CA SER A 186 -3.63 -1.66 -30.43
C SER A 186 -4.10 -2.61 -31.55
N VAL A 187 -4.53 -3.82 -31.19
CA VAL A 187 -5.11 -4.78 -32.15
C VAL A 187 -6.49 -4.31 -32.61
N LYS A 188 -7.31 -3.78 -31.70
CA LYS A 188 -8.64 -3.23 -32.00
C LYS A 188 -8.52 -2.06 -32.99
N GLU A 189 -7.65 -1.09 -32.71
CA GLU A 189 -7.38 0.04 -33.63
C GLU A 189 -6.90 -0.44 -35.00
N PHE A 190 -6.03 -1.46 -35.05
CA PHE A 190 -5.55 -2.03 -36.30
C PHE A 190 -6.69 -2.70 -37.09
N ILE A 191 -7.54 -3.49 -36.44
CA ILE A 191 -8.70 -4.13 -37.07
C ILE A 191 -9.70 -3.08 -37.57
N GLU A 192 -9.98 -2.05 -36.77
CA GLU A 192 -10.86 -0.94 -37.17
C GLU A 192 -10.29 -0.16 -38.36
N SER A 193 -8.98 0.10 -38.37
CA SER A 193 -8.28 0.73 -39.49
C SER A 193 -8.34 -0.12 -40.76
N LEU A 194 -8.15 -1.44 -40.65
CA LEU A 194 -8.31 -2.36 -41.77
C LEU A 194 -9.77 -2.41 -42.24
N SER A 195 -10.74 -2.48 -41.32
CA SER A 195 -12.16 -2.48 -41.66
C SER A 195 -12.59 -1.20 -42.37
N TYR A 196 -12.00 -0.05 -42.01
CA TYR A 196 -12.23 1.24 -42.66
C TYR A 196 -11.55 1.29 -44.04
N ALA A 197 -10.32 0.79 -44.15
CA ALA A 197 -9.55 0.79 -45.40
C ALA A 197 -10.13 -0.16 -46.47
N PHE A 198 -10.75 -1.27 -46.04
CA PHE A 198 -11.18 -2.35 -46.94
C PHE A 198 -12.70 -2.49 -47.10
N GLY A 199 -13.51 -1.58 -46.53
CA GLY A 199 -14.94 -1.43 -46.84
C GLY A 199 -15.70 -2.76 -46.98
N ALA A 200 -15.94 -3.47 -45.87
CA ALA A 200 -16.82 -4.64 -45.78
C ALA A 200 -16.82 -5.61 -46.98
N ALA A 201 -15.67 -5.97 -47.53
CA ALA A 201 -15.51 -7.17 -48.34
C ALA A 201 -14.05 -7.66 -48.31
N ASP A 202 -13.89 -8.94 -47.94
CA ASP A 202 -12.67 -9.76 -48.00
C ASP A 202 -11.43 -9.27 -47.23
N ILE A 203 -11.30 -9.75 -45.99
CA ILE A 203 -9.99 -9.81 -45.31
C ILE A 203 -9.48 -11.25 -45.39
N SER A 204 -8.71 -11.54 -46.43
CA SER A 204 -7.76 -12.65 -46.43
C SER A 204 -6.33 -12.11 -46.55
N PHE A 205 -5.50 -12.50 -45.58
CA PHE A 205 -4.03 -12.38 -45.51
C PHE A 205 -3.41 -10.99 -45.69
N TYR A 206 -2.72 -10.48 -44.66
CA TYR A 206 -1.26 -10.27 -44.67
C TYR A 206 -0.74 -10.00 -43.25
N SER A 207 0.36 -10.66 -42.91
CA SER A 207 1.20 -10.40 -41.74
C SER A 207 2.40 -9.52 -42.14
N CYS A 208 2.87 -8.72 -41.17
CA CYS A 208 4.19 -8.08 -41.06
C CYS A 208 4.28 -6.59 -41.43
N GLU A 209 4.19 -5.71 -40.41
CA GLU A 209 5.23 -4.71 -40.11
C GLU A 209 5.01 -4.05 -38.73
N GLN A 210 5.56 -4.65 -37.68
CA GLN A 210 5.73 -3.99 -36.38
C GLN A 210 7.04 -3.19 -36.41
N ARG A 211 7.00 -1.88 -36.73
CA ARG A 211 8.06 -0.97 -36.23
C ARG A 211 7.73 0.51 -36.07
N ASP A 212 6.67 1.07 -36.68
CA ASP A 212 6.48 2.54 -36.66
C ASP A 212 5.21 3.10 -36.00
N ALA A 213 4.37 2.27 -35.37
CA ALA A 213 3.13 2.74 -34.71
C ALA A 213 3.35 3.62 -33.45
N ARG A 214 4.60 3.81 -32.97
CA ARG A 214 4.87 4.67 -31.79
C ARG A 214 4.84 6.16 -32.07
N LYS A 215 4.74 6.60 -33.34
CA LYS A 215 4.66 8.03 -33.70
C LYS A 215 3.26 8.54 -34.04
N ALA A 216 2.25 7.67 -34.10
CA ALA A 216 0.90 8.02 -34.52
C ALA A 216 -0.14 8.03 -33.39
N ARG A 217 0.26 8.26 -32.13
CA ARG A 217 -0.70 8.56 -31.05
C ARG A 217 -1.22 10.00 -31.21
N GLY A 218 -2.05 10.20 -32.23
CA GLY A 218 -3.03 11.27 -32.24
C GLY A 218 -4.00 11.05 -31.07
N THR A 219 -4.37 12.14 -30.43
CA THR A 219 -5.28 12.18 -29.27
C THR A 219 -6.68 11.70 -29.68
N ASN A 220 -6.92 10.39 -29.60
CA ASN A 220 -8.29 9.89 -29.49
C ASN A 220 -8.76 10.21 -28.07
N GLU A 221 -9.59 11.24 -27.97
CA GLU A 221 -10.17 11.73 -26.73
C GLU A 221 -11.17 10.69 -26.20
N VAL A 222 -10.68 9.72 -25.40
CA VAL A 222 -11.54 8.84 -24.62
C VAL A 222 -12.18 9.68 -23.52
N THR A 223 -13.38 10.18 -23.80
CA THR A 223 -14.24 10.92 -22.85
C THR A 223 -14.89 9.97 -21.86
N SER A 224 -14.09 9.26 -21.05
CA SER A 224 -14.63 8.68 -19.82
C SER A 224 -14.61 9.76 -18.74
N ILE A 225 -15.81 10.17 -18.31
CA ILE A 225 -16.03 11.17 -17.26
C ILE A 225 -15.65 10.58 -15.88
N ASP A 226 -15.63 9.24 -15.75
CA ASP A 226 -15.25 8.54 -14.53
C ASP A 226 -13.79 8.05 -14.60
N PRO A 227 -12.88 8.59 -13.78
CA PRO A 227 -11.47 8.23 -13.80
C PRO A 227 -11.17 6.84 -13.22
N TYR A 228 -12.17 6.14 -12.69
CA TYR A 228 -12.08 4.73 -12.29
C TYR A 228 -12.74 3.79 -13.31
N ASN A 229 -13.32 4.34 -14.38
CA ASN A 229 -13.90 3.61 -15.50
C ASN A 229 -13.09 3.82 -16.78
N MET A 230 -11.97 3.10 -16.92
CA MET A 230 -11.05 3.23 -18.06
C MET A 230 -10.70 1.85 -18.62
N GLU A 231 -11.72 1.07 -18.95
CA GLU A 231 -11.61 -0.36 -19.28
C GLU A 231 -10.55 -0.65 -20.37
N ASP A 232 -10.40 0.22 -21.36
CA ASP A 232 -9.42 0.06 -22.45
C ASP A 232 -7.97 0.37 -22.05
N ILE A 233 -7.75 0.93 -20.85
CA ILE A 233 -6.47 1.50 -20.41
C ILE A 233 -5.96 0.83 -19.14
N ALA A 234 -6.83 0.67 -18.15
CA ALA A 234 -6.51 0.10 -16.84
C ALA A 234 -7.69 -0.68 -16.28
N MET A 235 -7.39 -1.65 -15.42
CA MET A 235 -8.41 -2.39 -14.69
C MET A 235 -9.39 -1.46 -13.97
N LEU A 236 -10.69 -1.74 -14.16
CA LEU A 236 -11.77 -1.06 -13.44
C LEU A 236 -11.62 -1.27 -11.93
N LEU A 237 -11.95 -0.26 -11.13
CA LEU A 237 -11.88 -0.37 -9.67
C LEU A 237 -12.70 -1.56 -9.15
N LEU A 238 -13.89 -1.79 -9.71
CA LEU A 238 -14.73 -2.91 -9.29
C LEU A 238 -14.05 -4.26 -9.56
N ASN A 239 -13.34 -4.39 -10.68
CA ASN A 239 -12.57 -5.60 -10.98
C ASN A 239 -11.39 -5.73 -10.03
N TYR A 240 -10.68 -4.63 -9.77
CA TYR A 240 -9.56 -4.60 -8.82
C TYR A 240 -9.97 -5.09 -7.43
N ILE A 241 -11.06 -4.56 -6.85
CA ILE A 241 -11.47 -4.92 -5.47
C ILE A 241 -12.05 -6.34 -5.36
N ASN A 242 -12.47 -6.93 -6.48
CA ASN A 242 -12.99 -8.30 -6.51
C ASN A 242 -11.94 -9.32 -6.93
N ASP A 243 -10.74 -8.88 -7.32
CA ASP A 243 -9.67 -9.77 -7.72
C ASP A 243 -9.14 -10.56 -6.50
N PRO A 244 -8.89 -11.88 -6.62
CA PRO A 244 -8.31 -12.67 -5.54
C PRO A 244 -7.06 -12.05 -4.91
N ILE A 245 -6.19 -11.40 -5.69
CA ILE A 245 -4.98 -10.77 -5.13
C ILE A 245 -5.32 -9.59 -4.20
N ALA A 246 -6.40 -8.86 -4.48
CA ALA A 246 -6.85 -7.76 -3.64
C ALA A 246 -7.51 -8.28 -2.36
N HIS A 247 -8.24 -9.40 -2.45
CA HIS A 247 -8.78 -10.10 -1.28
C HIS A 247 -7.67 -10.58 -0.33
N GLU A 248 -6.59 -11.13 -0.87
CA GLU A 248 -5.47 -11.62 -0.07
C GLU A 248 -4.63 -10.47 0.53
N ILE A 249 -4.39 -9.40 -0.22
CA ILE A 249 -3.34 -8.41 0.12
C ILE A 249 -3.88 -7.04 0.54
N VAL A 250 -4.97 -6.57 -0.09
CA VAL A 250 -5.47 -5.19 0.09
C VAL A 250 -6.53 -5.14 1.19
N HIS A 251 -7.51 -6.05 1.10
CA HIS A 251 -8.63 -6.15 2.02
C HIS A 251 -8.19 -6.70 3.37
N ASN A 252 -8.51 -5.99 4.45
CA ASN A 252 -8.04 -6.30 5.81
C ASN A 252 -6.51 -6.36 5.97
N GLY A 253 -5.76 -5.86 4.97
CA GLY A 253 -4.30 -5.98 4.92
C GLY A 253 -3.59 -5.31 6.09
N ALA A 254 -4.16 -4.24 6.67
CA ALA A 254 -3.58 -3.60 7.85
C ALA A 254 -3.71 -4.49 9.09
N THR A 255 -4.90 -5.07 9.29
CA THR A 255 -5.14 -6.05 10.36
C THR A 255 -4.20 -7.24 10.24
N PHE A 256 -4.03 -7.80 9.03
CA PHE A 256 -3.10 -8.91 8.81
C PHE A 256 -1.63 -8.53 9.05
N GLN A 257 -1.22 -7.33 8.64
CA GLN A 257 0.11 -6.81 8.95
C GLN A 257 0.33 -6.64 10.46
N ILE A 258 -0.70 -6.20 11.18
CA ILE A 258 -0.65 -6.04 12.65
C ILE A 258 -0.63 -7.36 13.38
N ALA A 259 -1.39 -8.33 12.91
CA ALA A 259 -1.38 -9.69 13.42
C ALA A 259 -0.03 -10.41 13.20
N GLY A 260 0.75 -10.01 12.18
CA GLY A 260 1.91 -10.79 11.77
C GLY A 260 1.50 -12.06 11.02
N SER A 261 0.44 -11.92 10.20
CA SER A 261 -0.18 -12.99 9.42
C SER A 261 -0.40 -12.51 7.99
N THR A 262 0.66 -12.02 7.36
CA THR A 262 0.68 -11.71 5.93
C THR A 262 1.43 -12.82 5.19
N ASN A 263 1.35 -12.80 3.86
CA ASN A 263 2.20 -13.67 3.04
C ASN A 263 3.72 -13.35 3.14
N ASN A 264 4.13 -12.34 3.90
CA ASN A 264 5.52 -12.02 4.22
C ASN A 264 5.95 -12.45 5.63
N SER A 265 5.08 -13.11 6.40
CA SER A 265 5.35 -13.47 7.80
C SER A 265 6.55 -14.39 7.97
N TYR A 266 7.26 -14.22 9.08
CA TYR A 266 8.40 -15.08 9.48
C TYR A 266 7.99 -16.32 10.27
N LEU A 267 6.71 -16.41 10.67
CA LEU A 267 6.18 -17.54 11.42
C LEU A 267 5.59 -18.55 10.43
N PRO A 268 6.05 -19.82 10.42
CA PRO A 268 5.53 -20.84 9.51
C PRO A 268 4.01 -21.02 9.63
N GLU A 269 3.47 -20.93 10.85
CA GLU A 269 2.05 -21.08 11.15
C GLU A 269 1.20 -19.96 10.56
N SER A 270 1.78 -18.76 10.37
CA SER A 270 1.07 -17.62 9.80
C SER A 270 0.56 -17.89 8.38
N HIS A 271 1.28 -18.68 7.59
CA HIS A 271 0.84 -19.01 6.22
C HIS A 271 -0.40 -19.90 6.19
N GLU A 272 -0.47 -20.89 7.08
CA GLU A 272 -1.65 -21.76 7.21
C GLU A 272 -2.83 -20.96 7.76
N VAL A 273 -2.57 -20.07 8.72
CA VAL A 273 -3.56 -19.12 9.22
C VAL A 273 -4.09 -18.26 8.08
N CYS A 274 -3.24 -17.59 7.29
CA CYS A 274 -3.64 -16.78 6.12
C CYS A 274 -4.54 -17.57 5.17
N HIS A 275 -4.15 -18.78 4.80
CA HIS A 275 -4.93 -19.64 3.91
C HIS A 275 -6.30 -19.99 4.51
N CYS A 276 -6.35 -20.30 5.81
CA CYS A 276 -7.61 -20.55 6.50
C CYS A 276 -8.50 -19.30 6.57
N VAL A 277 -7.93 -18.10 6.68
CA VAL A 277 -8.70 -16.86 6.63
C VAL A 277 -9.26 -16.62 5.24
N ASP A 278 -8.44 -16.74 4.21
CA ASP A 278 -8.87 -16.57 2.82
C ASP A 278 -9.97 -17.58 2.46
N LYS A 279 -9.81 -18.83 2.88
CA LYS A 279 -10.81 -19.87 2.64
C LYS A 279 -12.11 -19.68 3.41
N TYR A 280 -12.03 -19.17 4.64
CA TYR A 280 -13.17 -18.99 5.55
C TYR A 280 -13.35 -17.52 5.97
N HIS A 281 -13.32 -16.64 4.96
CA HIS A 281 -13.24 -15.16 4.94
C HIS A 281 -13.71 -14.35 6.17
N ASN A 282 -14.68 -14.80 6.97
CA ASN A 282 -15.41 -13.89 7.87
C ASN A 282 -15.67 -14.35 9.32
N LEU A 283 -15.58 -15.64 9.68
CA LEU A 283 -16.12 -16.08 10.99
C LEU A 283 -15.06 -16.38 12.07
N VAL A 284 -14.02 -17.12 11.70
CA VAL A 284 -13.06 -17.63 12.69
C VAL A 284 -11.99 -16.59 12.99
N PHE A 285 -11.28 -16.13 11.97
CA PHE A 285 -10.15 -15.21 12.13
C PHE A 285 -10.60 -13.82 12.58
N ALA A 286 -11.73 -13.32 12.07
CA ALA A 286 -12.27 -12.03 12.48
C ALA A 286 -12.45 -11.95 14.00
N ASN A 287 -13.13 -12.91 14.60
CA ASN A 287 -13.36 -12.93 16.05
C ASN A 287 -12.07 -13.13 16.84
N VAL A 288 -11.18 -14.00 16.37
CA VAL A 288 -9.96 -14.37 17.09
C VAL A 288 -8.89 -13.27 17.00
N VAL A 289 -8.70 -12.66 15.83
CA VAL A 289 -7.73 -11.58 15.61
C VAL A 289 -8.23 -10.26 16.11
N ARG A 290 -9.54 -10.01 16.04
CA ARG A 290 -10.16 -8.92 16.79
C ARG A 290 -9.80 -9.03 18.27
N GLN A 291 -10.06 -10.17 18.91
CA GLN A 291 -9.71 -10.35 20.31
C GLN A 291 -8.20 -10.20 20.54
N GLN A 292 -7.34 -10.72 19.65
CA GLN A 292 -5.90 -10.63 19.80
C GLN A 292 -5.35 -9.20 19.65
N VAL A 293 -5.70 -8.53 18.56
CA VAL A 293 -5.23 -7.18 18.23
C VAL A 293 -5.79 -6.21 19.26
N ILE A 294 -7.08 -6.34 19.60
CA ILE A 294 -7.71 -5.52 20.64
C ILE A 294 -7.15 -5.88 22.02
N SER A 295 -6.92 -7.14 22.41
CA SER A 295 -6.35 -7.48 23.73
C SER A 295 -4.94 -6.94 23.90
N GLN A 296 -4.10 -7.06 22.86
CA GLN A 296 -2.77 -6.46 22.82
C GLN A 296 -2.81 -4.94 23.01
N LEU A 297 -3.92 -4.29 22.63
CA LEU A 297 -4.15 -2.86 22.77
C LEU A 297 -4.95 -2.47 24.04
N VAL A 298 -5.81 -3.33 24.57
CA VAL A 298 -6.68 -3.09 25.75
C VAL A 298 -5.89 -3.26 27.04
N ASN A 299 -4.88 -4.14 27.06
CA ASN A 299 -3.97 -4.25 28.20
C ASN A 299 -3.11 -2.99 28.41
N SER A 300 -3.14 -2.01 27.50
CA SER A 300 -2.56 -0.68 27.72
C SER A 300 -3.55 0.38 28.25
N LYS A 301 -4.83 0.04 28.47
CA LYS A 301 -5.91 1.01 28.76
C LYS A 301 -6.62 0.80 30.10
N ALA A 302 -6.33 -0.27 30.83
CA ALA A 302 -7.01 -0.58 32.09
C ALA A 302 -6.60 0.31 33.28
N ILE A 303 -5.79 1.36 33.09
CA ILE A 303 -5.33 2.24 34.17
C ILE A 303 -5.91 3.68 34.09
N ASP A 304 -6.64 4.04 33.03
CA ASP A 304 -7.08 5.44 32.85
C ASP A 304 -8.59 5.68 33.01
N GLU A 305 -9.25 4.90 33.88
CA GLU A 305 -10.61 5.23 34.37
C GLU A 305 -10.59 6.27 35.51
N GLY A 306 -9.63 7.20 35.47
CA GLY A 306 -9.36 8.11 36.58
C GLY A 306 -8.98 9.54 36.19
N ALA A 307 -9.33 10.04 35.00
CA ALA A 307 -9.09 11.46 34.70
C ALA A 307 -10.11 12.05 33.71
N THR A 308 -11.10 12.77 34.24
CA THR A 308 -11.98 13.68 33.51
C THR A 308 -11.26 14.99 33.17
N VAL A 309 -11.09 15.36 31.90
CA VAL A 309 -10.83 16.76 31.50
C VAL A 309 -11.55 17.11 30.18
N ASN A 310 -12.14 18.30 30.17
CA ASN A 310 -13.11 18.84 29.23
C ASN A 310 -12.55 19.18 27.84
N ARG A 311 -13.37 18.91 26.80
CA ARG A 311 -13.18 19.29 25.39
C ARG A 311 -13.45 20.77 25.14
N SER A 312 -12.65 21.39 24.27
CA SER A 312 -13.05 22.52 23.42
C SER A 312 -12.56 22.29 21.97
N GLY A 313 -13.44 22.58 21.00
CA GLY A 313 -13.37 22.14 19.61
C GLY A 313 -12.44 22.92 18.66
N PRO A 314 -12.40 22.53 17.36
CA PRO A 314 -11.38 22.92 16.40
C PRO A 314 -11.73 24.20 15.62
N SER A 315 -10.73 25.02 15.30
CA SER A 315 -10.83 26.13 14.35
C SER A 315 -10.50 25.66 12.93
N SER A 316 -11.39 25.97 11.98
CA SER A 316 -11.21 25.78 10.54
C SER A 316 -10.32 26.85 9.96
N PHE A 317 -9.45 26.51 9.00
CA PHE A 317 -8.94 27.48 8.02
C PHE A 317 -8.78 26.84 6.64
N SER A 318 -9.51 27.41 5.69
CA SER A 318 -9.36 27.27 4.24
C SER A 318 -8.12 28.04 3.76
N ASP A 319 -7.49 27.62 2.66
CA ASP A 319 -6.95 28.59 1.71
C ASP A 319 -6.62 28.04 0.32
N SER A 320 -6.66 29.01 -0.60
CA SER A 320 -6.85 28.98 -2.06
C SER A 320 -5.53 28.90 -2.87
N GLU A 321 -5.68 28.62 -4.17
CA GLU A 321 -4.66 28.50 -5.23
C GLU A 321 -3.80 29.75 -5.50
N LEU A 322 -2.58 29.59 -6.05
CA LEU A 322 -2.26 29.90 -7.47
C LEU A 322 -0.78 29.59 -7.83
N ASP A 323 -0.59 29.25 -9.10
CA ASP A 323 0.58 28.78 -9.85
C ASP A 323 1.84 29.67 -9.92
N GLN A 324 2.98 29.03 -10.23
CA GLN A 324 3.83 29.42 -11.37
C GLN A 324 4.81 28.30 -11.81
N LYS A 325 4.90 28.13 -13.14
CA LYS A 325 5.67 27.13 -13.89
C LYS A 325 7.16 27.48 -14.00
N THR A 326 8.02 26.46 -14.02
CA THR A 326 9.27 26.46 -14.81
C THR A 326 9.68 25.02 -15.11
N ASN A 327 9.95 24.75 -16.39
CA ASN A 327 10.35 23.47 -16.96
C ASN A 327 11.87 23.29 -16.82
N THR A 328 12.30 22.11 -16.40
CA THR A 328 13.58 21.51 -16.82
C THR A 328 13.46 20.00 -16.67
N ASP A 329 13.60 19.32 -17.80
CA ASP A 329 13.75 17.87 -17.90
C ASP A 329 15.09 17.46 -17.31
N GLU A 330 15.12 16.44 -16.44
CA GLU A 330 16.25 15.51 -16.39
C GLU A 330 15.96 14.22 -15.59
N LYS A 331 16.03 13.11 -16.35
CA LYS A 331 16.61 11.80 -16.04
C LYS A 331 16.41 11.21 -14.62
N GLY A 332 15.54 10.20 -14.57
CA GLY A 332 15.42 9.29 -13.43
C GLY A 332 16.73 8.55 -13.15
N SER A 333 17.34 8.87 -12.01
CA SER A 333 18.30 8.05 -11.30
C SER A 333 17.98 8.17 -9.80
N GLU A 334 17.75 7.04 -9.16
CA GLU A 334 17.64 6.92 -7.71
C GLU A 334 19.01 7.21 -7.06
N THR A 335 19.29 8.48 -6.83
CA THR A 335 20.34 8.90 -5.91
C THR A 335 19.99 10.28 -5.35
N THR A 336 19.31 10.35 -4.21
CA THR A 336 19.48 11.50 -3.31
C THR A 336 20.53 11.11 -2.30
N SER A 337 21.79 11.31 -2.68
CA SER A 337 22.91 11.45 -1.77
C SER A 337 23.43 12.88 -1.89
N SER A 338 23.77 13.45 -0.72
CA SER A 338 24.30 14.80 -0.47
C SER A 338 23.28 15.94 -0.58
N SER A 339 23.31 16.95 0.28
CA SER A 339 24.09 17.17 1.51
C SER A 339 23.50 18.43 2.12
N ASP A 340 22.63 18.27 3.12
CA ASP A 340 22.32 19.34 4.05
C ASP A 340 22.69 18.85 5.44
N ASP A 341 24.00 18.88 5.70
CA ASP A 341 24.58 18.87 7.05
C ASP A 341 24.27 20.20 7.72
N ASN A 342 23.00 20.49 7.92
CA ASN A 342 22.57 21.32 9.02
C ASN A 342 22.05 20.35 10.07
N GLU A 343 22.99 19.67 10.71
CA GLU A 343 22.80 18.92 11.94
C GLU A 343 22.38 19.94 13.01
N VAL A 344 21.11 20.32 13.00
CA VAL A 344 20.47 20.97 14.14
C VAL A 344 20.64 19.98 15.26
N LYS A 345 21.60 20.25 16.15
CA LYS A 345 21.88 19.48 17.35
C LYS A 345 20.54 19.11 17.98
N GLN A 346 20.22 17.82 17.94
CA GLN A 346 18.89 17.27 18.30
C GLN A 346 18.44 17.68 19.72
N GLU A 347 19.39 18.06 20.56
CA GLU A 347 19.17 18.57 21.92
C GLU A 347 18.36 19.88 21.99
N SER A 348 18.18 20.63 20.89
CA SER A 348 17.44 21.90 20.89
C SER A 348 16.07 21.85 20.17
N MET A 349 15.54 20.67 19.86
CA MET A 349 14.30 20.55 19.08
C MET A 349 13.06 20.66 19.97
N THR A 350 12.36 21.79 19.91
CA THR A 350 11.06 21.96 20.55
C THR A 350 9.94 21.38 19.68
N VAL A 351 8.79 21.06 20.29
CA VAL A 351 7.60 20.57 19.57
C VAL A 351 7.16 21.57 18.48
N GLY A 352 7.12 22.87 18.78
CA GLY A 352 6.78 23.91 17.80
C GLY A 352 7.72 23.89 16.59
N LYS A 353 9.04 23.92 16.82
CA LYS A 353 10.05 23.88 15.75
C LYS A 353 9.97 22.60 14.91
N LEU A 354 9.66 21.46 15.54
CA LEU A 354 9.46 20.19 14.86
C LEU A 354 8.25 20.25 13.92
N MET A 355 7.12 20.80 14.39
CA MET A 355 5.91 20.95 13.58
C MET A 355 6.12 21.93 12.41
N ASP A 356 6.79 23.05 12.63
CA ASP A 356 7.14 23.99 11.54
C ASP A 356 8.01 23.31 10.47
N THR A 357 9.02 22.56 10.89
CA THR A 357 9.89 21.80 9.99
C THR A 357 9.13 20.71 9.24
N TYR A 358 8.17 20.07 9.91
CA TYR A 358 7.32 19.02 9.35
C TYR A 358 6.42 19.58 8.25
N GLU A 359 5.73 20.69 8.48
CA GLU A 359 4.85 21.33 7.49
C GLU A 359 5.61 21.75 6.22
N VAL A 360 6.77 22.39 6.38
CA VAL A 360 7.63 22.75 5.24
C VAL A 360 8.05 21.51 4.46
N CYS A 361 8.48 20.45 5.15
CA CYS A 361 8.88 19.19 4.52
C CYS A 361 7.75 18.53 3.75
N ILE A 362 6.54 18.48 4.31
CA ILE A 362 5.37 17.88 3.65
C ILE A 362 5.05 18.63 2.37
N SER A 363 5.07 19.96 2.38
CA SER A 363 4.72 20.76 1.21
C SER A 363 5.63 20.42 0.00
N GLY A 364 6.94 20.33 0.22
CA GLY A 364 7.92 19.95 -0.81
C GLY A 364 7.77 18.48 -1.26
N LEU A 365 7.50 17.59 -0.30
CA LEU A 365 7.30 16.17 -0.60
C LEU A 365 6.03 15.94 -1.44
N ARG A 366 4.93 16.62 -1.13
CA ARG A 366 3.68 16.58 -1.90
C ARG A 366 3.90 17.05 -3.34
N LYS A 367 4.58 18.19 -3.54
CA LYS A 367 4.94 18.68 -4.89
C LYS A 367 5.72 17.64 -5.70
N THR A 368 6.71 17.01 -5.08
CA THR A 368 7.52 15.96 -5.73
C THR A 368 6.69 14.72 -6.07
N GLN A 369 5.82 14.28 -5.17
CA GLN A 369 4.93 13.14 -5.39
C GLN A 369 3.95 13.42 -6.52
N THR A 370 3.31 14.59 -6.54
CA THR A 370 2.39 15.01 -7.61
C THR A 370 3.07 15.01 -8.97
N ARG A 371 4.29 15.58 -9.08
CA ARG A 371 5.06 15.57 -10.34
C ARG A 371 5.34 14.15 -10.84
N ARG A 372 5.73 13.23 -9.95
CA ARG A 372 5.99 11.82 -10.30
C ARG A 372 4.73 11.09 -10.75
N ARG A 373 3.60 11.34 -10.06
CA ARG A 373 2.29 10.80 -10.43
C ARG A 373 1.88 11.27 -11.82
N ILE A 374 1.91 12.57 -12.08
CA ILE A 374 1.60 13.16 -13.40
C ILE A 374 2.51 12.54 -14.48
N ALA A 375 3.82 12.47 -14.24
CA ALA A 375 4.74 11.90 -15.20
C ALA A 375 4.46 10.42 -15.49
N SER A 376 4.01 9.65 -14.49
CA SER A 376 3.68 8.22 -14.65
C SER A 376 2.37 8.05 -15.43
N LEU A 377 1.32 8.77 -15.03
CA LEU A 377 -0.02 8.69 -15.63
C LEU A 377 -0.08 9.22 -17.06
N LYS A 378 0.82 10.14 -17.46
CA LYS A 378 0.96 10.56 -18.88
C LYS A 378 1.14 9.38 -19.86
N ARG A 379 1.68 8.24 -19.41
CA ARG A 379 1.88 7.04 -20.26
C ARG A 379 0.60 6.27 -20.55
N ILE A 380 -0.42 6.48 -19.73
CA ILE A 380 -1.74 5.84 -19.81
C ILE A 380 -2.84 6.90 -19.96
N SER A 381 -2.54 8.01 -20.64
CA SER A 381 -3.51 9.08 -20.94
C SER A 381 -4.74 8.51 -21.68
N PRO A 382 -5.98 8.99 -21.39
CA PRO A 382 -6.34 10.12 -20.51
C PRO A 382 -6.49 9.80 -19.00
N ALA A 383 -5.90 8.71 -18.48
CA ALA A 383 -6.10 8.34 -17.09
C ALA A 383 -5.73 9.42 -16.07
N ASN A 384 -6.73 9.83 -15.28
CA ASN A 384 -6.59 10.89 -14.28
C ASN A 384 -7.41 10.62 -13.01
N PHE A 385 -6.85 9.86 -12.08
CA PHE A 385 -7.45 9.62 -10.77
C PHE A 385 -7.58 10.95 -9.98
N THR A 386 -8.79 11.46 -9.81
CA THR A 386 -9.11 12.62 -8.97
C THR A 386 -9.79 12.18 -7.67
N LYS A 387 -9.72 13.01 -6.63
CA LYS A 387 -10.49 12.73 -5.40
C LYS A 387 -11.96 13.10 -5.52
N GLU A 388 -12.31 14.05 -6.38
CA GLU A 388 -13.69 14.54 -6.48
C GLU A 388 -14.64 13.54 -7.15
N SER A 389 -14.10 12.63 -7.96
CA SER A 389 -14.83 11.51 -8.55
C SER A 389 -15.23 10.42 -7.54
N PHE A 390 -14.75 10.47 -6.29
CA PHE A 390 -15.16 9.55 -5.22
C PHE A 390 -16.66 9.65 -4.87
N GLY A 391 -17.30 10.79 -5.15
CA GLY A 391 -18.65 11.10 -4.65
C GLY A 391 -19.81 10.93 -5.63
N THR A 392 -19.56 10.77 -6.94
CA THR A 392 -20.61 11.04 -7.94
C THR A 392 -20.92 9.91 -8.93
N SER A 393 -20.12 8.84 -9.05
CA SER A 393 -20.26 7.93 -10.22
C SER A 393 -20.35 6.42 -9.99
N SER A 394 -20.25 5.88 -8.77
CA SER A 394 -20.24 4.41 -8.62
C SER A 394 -21.41 3.94 -7.76
N SER A 395 -22.41 3.32 -8.39
CA SER A 395 -23.58 2.77 -7.70
C SER A 395 -23.27 1.54 -6.83
N ASP A 396 -22.03 1.02 -6.73
CA ASP A 396 -21.73 -0.17 -5.89
C ASP A 396 -20.30 -0.28 -5.27
N GLY A 397 -19.39 0.68 -5.47
CA GLY A 397 -17.98 0.60 -5.02
C GLY A 397 -17.73 0.84 -3.51
N PRO A 398 -18.09 2.02 -2.94
CA PRO A 398 -17.81 2.33 -1.54
C PRO A 398 -18.46 1.37 -0.52
N PRO A 399 -19.73 0.94 -0.68
CA PRO A 399 -20.37 -0.02 0.23
C PRO A 399 -19.69 -1.40 0.22
N LYS A 400 -19.19 -1.84 -0.94
CA LYS A 400 -18.49 -3.12 -1.06
C LYS A 400 -17.11 -3.09 -0.42
N ILE A 401 -16.33 -2.01 -0.63
CA ILE A 401 -15.02 -1.82 0.02
C ILE A 401 -15.17 -1.85 1.55
N LEU A 402 -16.21 -1.22 2.10
CA LEU A 402 -16.50 -1.29 3.54
C LEU A 402 -16.71 -2.73 4.00
N THR A 403 -17.54 -3.49 3.27
CA THR A 403 -17.88 -4.87 3.62
C THR A 403 -16.66 -5.80 3.57
N LEU A 404 -15.76 -5.57 2.62
CA LEU A 404 -14.52 -6.34 2.46
C LEU A 404 -13.43 -5.95 3.47
N ASN A 405 -13.50 -4.75 4.06
CA ASN A 405 -12.50 -4.23 5.01
C ASN A 405 -13.01 -4.13 6.46
N LYS A 406 -13.96 -4.98 6.86
CA LYS A 406 -14.58 -4.92 8.21
C LYS A 406 -13.56 -4.89 9.35
N LEU A 407 -12.50 -5.70 9.29
CA LEU A 407 -11.51 -5.77 10.36
C LEU A 407 -10.68 -4.49 10.46
N ASP A 408 -10.31 -3.93 9.32
CA ASP A 408 -9.58 -2.67 9.30
C ASP A 408 -10.44 -1.49 9.74
N ILE A 409 -11.75 -1.54 9.48
CA ILE A 409 -12.70 -0.53 9.97
C ILE A 409 -12.77 -0.61 11.49
N GLU A 410 -12.99 -1.79 12.06
CA GLU A 410 -13.03 -1.97 13.52
C GLU A 410 -11.71 -1.54 14.19
N LEU A 411 -10.57 -1.92 13.60
CA LEU A 411 -9.25 -1.51 14.07
C LEU A 411 -9.10 0.02 14.03
N TYR A 412 -9.53 0.66 12.94
CA TYR A 412 -9.47 2.10 12.77
C TYR A 412 -10.36 2.84 13.78
N GLU A 413 -11.60 2.38 13.97
CA GLU A 413 -12.54 2.93 14.96
C GLU A 413 -12.02 2.77 16.39
N TYR A 414 -11.45 1.61 16.71
CA TYR A 414 -10.81 1.37 18.00
C TYR A 414 -9.66 2.35 18.23
N ALA A 415 -8.78 2.55 17.23
CA ALA A 415 -7.69 3.50 17.31
C ALA A 415 -8.20 4.94 17.49
N GLN A 416 -9.27 5.33 16.78
CA GLN A 416 -9.93 6.63 17.02
C GLN A 416 -10.42 6.76 18.47
N GLY A 417 -10.97 5.69 19.05
CA GLY A 417 -11.36 5.64 20.45
C GLY A 417 -10.20 5.69 21.45
N ILE A 418 -8.95 5.44 21.04
CA ILE A 418 -7.75 5.71 21.85
C ILE A 418 -7.44 7.20 21.86
N PHE A 419 -7.41 7.85 20.69
CA PHE A 419 -7.01 9.27 20.57
C PHE A 419 -8.13 10.28 20.88
N ALA A 420 -9.38 9.83 20.97
CA ALA A 420 -10.52 10.68 21.32
C ALA A 420 -10.72 10.85 22.84
N LYS A 421 -10.02 10.03 23.64
CA LYS A 421 -9.81 10.20 25.07
C LYS A 421 -8.56 11.05 25.27
#